data_AF-A0A8U0IDE4-F1
#
_entry.id   AF-A0A8U0IDE4-F1
#
_cell.length_a   1.000
_cell.length_b   1.000
_cell.length_c   1.000
_cell.angle_alpha   90.00
_cell.angle_beta   90.00
_cell.angle_gamma   90.00
#
_symmetry.space_group_name_H-M   'P 1'
#
loop_
_entity.id
_entity.type
_entity.pdbx_description
1 polymer ?
#
loop_
_entity_poly.entity_id
_entity_poly.type
_entity_poly.pdbx_seq_one_letter_code
_entity_poly.pdbx_strand_id
1 'polypeptide(L)'
;MTDHSPAPKPVGDDRVWASQWYRVRPETFEYFELFFESDRLAAVFGDESFQSLLLRRDGREREAREIGEQVADAPAEKLLRGERSFAIEAESLTRIQLVSGSLLVKPKLVVETKEETHEFYHHSRSHDVAPLVKLLTPLYADADVEVSHSERGMLL
;
A
#
# COMPACT_ATOMS: atom_id res chain seq x y z
N MET A 1 5.67 22.21 -6.58
CA MET A 1 6.47 21.01 -6.30
C MET A 1 5.81 19.86 -7.00
N THR A 2 6.49 19.22 -7.96
CA THR A 2 6.07 17.92 -8.48
C THR A 2 6.22 16.92 -7.35
N ASP A 3 5.09 16.43 -6.85
CA ASP A 3 5.01 15.34 -5.89
C ASP A 3 5.49 14.06 -6.57
N HIS A 4 6.79 13.78 -6.46
CA HIS A 4 7.37 12.53 -6.94
C HIS A 4 7.23 11.48 -5.84
N SER A 5 6.02 10.92 -5.71
CA SER A 5 5.87 9.69 -4.96
C SER A 5 6.75 8.60 -5.57
N PRO A 6 7.48 7.85 -4.75
CA PRO A 6 8.35 6.80 -5.24
C PRO A 6 7.52 5.74 -5.99
N ALA A 7 8.06 5.29 -7.12
CA ALA A 7 7.51 4.14 -7.80
C ALA A 7 7.64 2.90 -6.90
N PRO A 8 6.70 1.94 -7.00
CA PRO A 8 6.90 0.63 -6.36
C PRO A 8 8.22 0.03 -6.87
N LYS A 9 8.96 -0.63 -5.97
CA LYS A 9 10.25 -1.21 -6.33
C LYS A 9 10.44 -2.61 -5.75
N PRO A 10 11.07 -3.53 -6.48
CA PRO A 10 11.60 -4.75 -5.90
C PRO A 10 12.59 -4.43 -4.77
N VAL A 11 12.61 -5.27 -3.76
CA VAL A 11 13.55 -5.23 -2.64
C VAL A 11 14.05 -6.66 -2.44
N GLY A 12 15.27 -6.97 -2.86
CA GLY A 12 15.70 -8.36 -3.00
C GLY A 12 14.96 -9.08 -4.14
N ASP A 13 14.89 -10.41 -4.06
CA ASP A 13 14.41 -11.26 -5.15
C ASP A 13 12.91 -11.60 -5.04
N ASP A 14 12.31 -11.50 -3.86
CA ASP A 14 10.98 -12.03 -3.53
C ASP A 14 10.07 -11.02 -2.81
N ARG A 15 10.46 -9.74 -2.78
CA ARG A 15 9.69 -8.68 -2.14
C ARG A 15 9.51 -7.46 -3.02
N VAL A 16 8.33 -6.87 -2.95
CA VAL A 16 7.97 -5.60 -3.60
C VAL A 16 7.54 -4.62 -2.53
N TRP A 17 8.17 -3.45 -2.50
CA TRP A 17 7.79 -2.36 -1.62
C TRP A 17 6.96 -1.32 -2.38
N ALA A 18 5.79 -0.99 -1.81
CA ALA A 18 4.93 0.10 -2.24
C ALA A 18 4.71 1.09 -1.08
N SER A 19 5.02 2.35 -1.33
CA SER A 19 5.14 3.37 -0.29
C SER A 19 3.95 4.33 -0.26
N GLN A 20 3.76 5.03 0.86
CA GLN A 20 2.82 6.14 1.01
C GLN A 20 1.34 5.77 0.82
N TRP A 21 0.96 4.58 1.27
CA TRP A 21 -0.42 4.11 1.29
C TRP A 21 -1.07 4.43 2.63
N TYR A 22 -2.39 4.65 2.65
CA TYR A 22 -3.09 4.90 3.90
C TYR A 22 -4.51 4.33 3.90
N ARG A 23 -4.98 3.94 5.09
CA ARG A 23 -6.38 3.54 5.33
C ARG A 23 -7.16 4.73 5.87
N VAL A 24 -8.44 4.81 5.52
CA VAL A 24 -9.38 5.76 6.10
C VAL A 24 -10.14 5.09 7.23
N ARG A 25 -10.09 5.67 8.43
CA ARG A 25 -10.89 5.28 9.59
C ARG A 25 -11.89 6.40 9.92
N PRO A 26 -12.90 6.14 10.76
CA PRO A 26 -13.89 7.15 11.11
C PRO A 26 -13.28 8.46 11.64
N GLU A 27 -12.16 8.40 12.37
CA GLU A 27 -11.54 9.58 13.00
C GLU A 27 -10.12 9.88 12.51
N THR A 28 -9.47 8.92 11.84
CA THR A 28 -8.05 9.00 11.49
C THR A 28 -7.77 8.55 10.05
N PHE A 29 -6.62 8.97 9.54
CA PHE A 29 -5.92 8.32 8.44
C PHE A 29 -4.72 7.59 9.02
N GLU A 30 -4.59 6.30 8.72
CA GLU A 30 -3.49 5.45 9.16
C GLU A 30 -2.56 5.20 7.97
N TYR A 31 -1.29 5.60 8.08
CA TYR A 31 -0.30 5.52 7.02
C TYR A 31 0.53 4.27 7.14
N PHE A 32 0.75 3.60 6.01
CA PHE A 32 1.43 2.33 5.92
C PHE A 32 2.44 2.32 4.78
N GLU A 33 3.54 1.64 5.04
CA GLU A 33 4.47 1.14 4.04
C GLU A 33 4.13 -0.34 3.78
N LEU A 34 3.84 -0.67 2.52
CA LEU A 34 3.34 -2.00 2.14
C LEU A 34 4.47 -2.83 1.52
N PHE A 35 4.69 -4.02 2.08
CA PHE A 35 5.66 -4.98 1.59
C PHE A 35 4.91 -6.24 1.16
N PHE A 36 4.92 -6.50 -0.15
CA PHE A 36 4.36 -7.71 -0.74
C PHE A 36 5.46 -8.74 -0.85
N GLU A 37 5.19 -9.93 -0.33
CA GLU A 37 6.05 -11.11 -0.40
C GLU A 37 5.23 -12.25 -0.99
N SER A 38 5.87 -13.32 -1.45
CA SER A 38 5.15 -14.45 -2.04
C SER A 38 4.19 -15.14 -1.07
N ASP A 39 4.48 -15.10 0.23
CA ASP A 39 3.70 -15.77 1.27
C ASP A 39 2.79 -14.83 2.09
N ARG A 40 2.93 -13.50 1.95
CA ARG A 40 2.15 -12.52 2.72
C ARG A 40 2.14 -11.12 2.11
N LEU A 41 1.26 -10.28 2.62
CA LEU A 41 1.35 -8.82 2.54
C LEU A 41 1.58 -8.27 3.95
N ALA A 42 2.71 -7.60 4.18
CA ALA A 42 2.98 -6.87 5.41
C ALA A 42 2.64 -5.38 5.25
N ALA A 43 1.75 -4.88 6.11
CA ALA A 43 1.43 -3.47 6.23
C ALA A 43 2.13 -2.89 7.47
N VAL A 44 3.23 -2.19 7.26
CA VAL A 44 4.03 -1.59 8.33
C VAL A 44 3.49 -0.21 8.64
N PHE A 45 3.00 -0.03 9.85
CA PHE A 45 2.45 1.25 10.29
C PHE A 45 3.59 2.28 10.40
N GLY A 46 3.44 3.38 9.65
CA GLY A 46 4.38 4.50 9.68
C GLY A 46 3.92 5.59 10.63
N ASP A 47 2.67 6.04 10.51
CA ASP A 47 2.12 7.15 11.29
C ASP A 47 0.58 7.22 11.21
N GLU A 48 -0.05 8.12 11.96
CA GLU A 48 -1.45 8.47 11.83
C GLU A 48 -1.71 9.99 11.80
N SER A 49 -2.86 10.36 11.25
CA SER A 49 -3.36 11.72 11.36
C SER A 49 -4.84 11.76 11.68
N PHE A 50 -5.21 12.58 12.67
CA PHE A 50 -6.61 12.83 13.00
C PHE A 50 -7.25 13.75 11.96
N GLN A 51 -8.46 13.39 11.53
CA GLN A 51 -9.20 14.17 10.54
C GLN A 51 -9.51 15.61 11.00
N SER A 52 -9.60 15.84 12.31
CA SER A 52 -9.79 17.16 12.93
C SER A 52 -8.54 18.05 12.93
N LEU A 53 -7.36 17.50 12.66
CA LEU A 53 -6.05 18.17 12.78
C LEU A 53 -5.29 18.28 11.45
N LEU A 54 -6.01 18.40 10.33
CA LEU A 54 -5.50 18.42 8.94
C LEU A 54 -4.43 19.48 8.59
N LEU A 55 -3.93 20.25 9.56
CA LEU A 55 -3.02 21.39 9.35
C LEU A 55 -1.51 21.05 9.36
N ARG A 56 -1.09 19.77 9.41
CA ARG A 56 0.34 19.38 9.41
C ARG A 56 0.61 18.09 8.63
N ARG A 57 0.27 18.09 7.35
CA ARG A 57 0.23 16.88 6.51
C ARG A 57 1.59 16.51 5.92
N ASP A 58 2.33 17.49 5.39
CA ASP A 58 3.51 17.24 4.55
C ASP A 58 4.72 16.63 5.30
N GLY A 59 4.85 16.84 6.61
CA GLY A 59 5.98 16.31 7.40
C GLY A 59 5.87 14.81 7.72
N ARG A 60 4.64 14.32 7.91
CA ARG A 60 4.36 12.95 8.37
C ARG A 60 4.56 11.90 7.28
N GLU A 61 4.26 12.28 6.04
CA GLU A 61 4.42 11.43 4.87
C GLU A 61 5.90 11.18 4.53
N ARG A 62 6.75 12.15 4.85
CA ARG A 62 8.19 12.00 4.74
C ARG A 62 8.72 11.04 5.79
N GLU A 63 8.26 11.14 7.03
CA GLU A 63 8.68 10.27 8.14
C GLU A 63 8.27 8.81 7.90
N ALA A 64 7.03 8.55 7.46
CA ALA A 64 6.58 7.22 7.09
C ALA A 64 7.43 6.59 5.97
N ARG A 65 7.75 7.38 4.93
CA ARG A 65 8.64 6.94 3.85
C ARG A 65 10.06 6.64 4.36
N GLU A 66 10.63 7.51 5.21
CA GLU A 66 11.96 7.31 5.79
C GLU A 66 12.02 6.02 6.63
N ILE A 67 10.95 5.67 7.35
CA ILE A 67 10.82 4.37 8.02
C ILE A 67 10.84 3.23 6.99
N GLY A 68 10.03 3.32 5.93
CA GLY A 68 10.00 2.34 4.84
C GLY A 68 11.37 2.10 4.21
N GLU A 69 12.12 3.16 3.93
CA GLU A 69 13.49 3.08 3.39
C GLU A 69 14.45 2.36 4.35
N GLN A 70 14.35 2.61 5.65
CA GLN A 70 15.22 1.99 6.67
C GLN A 70 14.93 0.50 6.87
N VAL A 71 13.67 0.08 6.69
CA VAL A 71 13.25 -1.29 6.97
C VAL A 71 13.02 -2.13 5.72
N ALA A 72 13.21 -1.57 4.52
CA ALA A 72 12.94 -2.28 3.26
C ALA A 72 13.61 -3.66 3.20
N ASP A 73 14.88 -3.75 3.60
CA ASP A 73 15.67 -4.99 3.59
C ASP A 73 15.56 -5.78 4.92
N ALA A 74 14.73 -5.34 5.88
CA ALA A 74 14.61 -5.99 7.16
C ALA A 74 13.81 -7.31 7.08
N PRO A 75 14.10 -8.30 7.94
CA PRO A 75 13.26 -9.50 8.06
C PRO A 75 11.82 -9.16 8.45
N ALA A 76 10.85 -9.97 8.00
CA ALA A 76 9.43 -9.75 8.24
C ALA A 76 9.09 -9.61 9.74
N GLU A 77 9.79 -10.34 10.63
CA GLU A 77 9.58 -10.27 12.08
C GLU A 77 10.01 -8.93 12.69
N LYS A 78 10.81 -8.14 11.98
CA LYS A 78 11.13 -6.75 12.37
C LYS A 78 10.09 -5.77 11.85
N LEU A 79 9.55 -6.00 10.65
CA LEU A 79 8.50 -5.18 10.04
C LEU A 79 7.25 -5.13 10.92
N LEU A 80 6.89 -6.27 11.51
CA LEU A 80 5.64 -6.44 12.26
C LEU A 80 5.74 -6.12 13.76
N ARG A 81 6.84 -5.51 14.23
CA ARG A 81 6.98 -5.17 15.67
C ARG A 81 6.19 -3.95 16.12
N GLY A 82 5.78 -3.08 15.19
CA GLY A 82 4.95 -1.92 15.53
C GLY A 82 3.54 -2.36 15.92
N GLU A 83 2.98 -1.81 17.00
CA GLU A 83 1.69 -2.24 17.57
C GLU A 83 0.50 -2.24 16.59
N ARG A 84 0.59 -1.45 15.51
CA ARG A 84 -0.43 -1.34 14.46
C ARG A 84 -0.03 -1.92 13.11
N SER A 85 1.18 -2.45 13.02
CA SER A 85 1.62 -3.19 11.83
C SER A 85 0.92 -4.54 11.83
N PHE A 86 0.54 -5.01 10.65
CA PHE A 86 -0.14 -6.29 10.51
C PHE A 86 0.28 -6.99 9.22
N ALA A 87 0.05 -8.29 9.16
CA ALA A 87 0.27 -9.10 7.96
C ALA A 87 -1.03 -9.76 7.53
N ILE A 88 -1.17 -9.95 6.23
CA ILE A 88 -2.21 -10.77 5.61
C ILE A 88 -1.49 -11.92 4.90
N GLU A 89 -1.71 -13.14 5.38
CA GLU A 89 -1.10 -14.34 4.79
C GLU A 89 -1.66 -14.57 3.38
N ALA A 90 -0.80 -14.97 2.43
CA ALA A 90 -1.19 -15.21 1.04
C ALA A 90 -2.25 -16.30 0.92
N GLU A 91 -2.26 -17.29 1.82
CA GLU A 91 -3.32 -18.32 1.88
C GLU A 91 -4.71 -17.77 2.21
N SER A 92 -4.78 -16.59 2.82
CA SER A 92 -6.03 -15.90 3.15
C SER A 92 -6.43 -14.88 2.09
N LEU A 93 -5.49 -14.44 1.25
CA LEU A 93 -5.73 -13.52 0.14
C LEU A 93 -6.53 -14.22 -0.95
N THR A 94 -7.52 -13.52 -1.49
CA THR A 94 -8.29 -13.97 -2.66
C THR A 94 -8.07 -13.04 -3.85
N ARG A 95 -7.88 -11.74 -3.58
CA ARG A 95 -7.73 -10.73 -4.62
C ARG A 95 -6.89 -9.54 -4.19
N ILE A 96 -6.07 -9.06 -5.11
CA ILE A 96 -5.41 -7.75 -5.05
C ILE A 96 -5.84 -6.96 -6.28
N GLN A 97 -6.63 -5.91 -6.09
CA GLN A 97 -7.08 -5.03 -7.16
C GLN A 97 -6.46 -3.64 -7.01
N LEU A 98 -5.80 -3.18 -8.07
CA LEU A 98 -5.30 -1.82 -8.18
C LEU A 98 -6.22 -0.99 -9.08
N VAL A 99 -6.61 0.18 -8.59
CA VAL A 99 -7.51 1.11 -9.26
C VAL A 99 -6.78 2.42 -9.49
N SER A 100 -6.66 2.82 -10.76
CA SER A 100 -6.03 4.09 -11.15
C SER A 100 -6.75 5.29 -10.52
N GLY A 101 -5.96 6.29 -10.15
CA GLY A 101 -6.45 7.60 -9.72
C GLY A 101 -6.93 8.46 -10.90
N SER A 102 -7.48 9.60 -10.57
CA SER A 102 -7.80 10.68 -11.53
C SER A 102 -7.49 12.04 -10.90
N LEU A 103 -7.79 13.13 -11.60
CA LEU A 103 -7.60 14.48 -11.06
C LEU A 103 -8.34 14.70 -9.72
N LEU A 104 -9.49 14.06 -9.53
CA LEU A 104 -10.34 14.24 -8.35
C LEU A 104 -10.23 13.11 -7.34
N VAL A 105 -9.86 11.91 -7.79
CA VAL A 105 -9.92 10.68 -6.99
C VAL A 105 -8.52 10.10 -6.83
N LYS A 106 -8.15 9.69 -5.62
CA LYS A 106 -6.87 9.03 -5.36
C LYS A 106 -6.86 7.59 -5.89
N PRO A 107 -5.71 7.09 -6.35
CA PRO A 107 -5.53 5.66 -6.61
C PRO A 107 -5.87 4.84 -5.38
N LYS A 108 -6.40 3.64 -5.61
CA LYS A 108 -6.84 2.72 -4.56
C LYS A 108 -6.24 1.34 -4.78
N LEU A 109 -5.78 0.73 -3.70
CA LEU A 109 -5.42 -0.68 -3.60
C LEU A 109 -6.49 -1.35 -2.75
N VAL A 110 -7.12 -2.38 -3.30
CA VAL A 110 -8.09 -3.22 -2.60
C VAL A 110 -7.47 -4.58 -2.41
N VAL A 111 -7.44 -5.04 -1.17
CA VAL A 111 -6.95 -6.36 -0.78
C VAL A 111 -8.13 -7.11 -0.18
N GLU A 112 -8.60 -8.13 -0.88
CA GLU A 112 -9.67 -8.99 -0.42
C GLU A 112 -9.08 -10.25 0.20
N THR A 113 -9.57 -10.60 1.38
CA THR A 113 -9.30 -11.85 2.05
C THR A 113 -10.57 -12.69 2.10
N LYS A 114 -10.46 -13.93 2.61
CA LYS A 114 -11.62 -14.78 2.88
C LYS A 114 -12.62 -14.16 3.87
N GLU A 115 -12.18 -13.24 4.71
CA GLU A 115 -12.97 -12.71 5.84
C GLU A 115 -13.34 -11.24 5.68
N GLU A 116 -12.46 -10.43 5.10
CA GLU A 116 -12.65 -8.98 5.03
C GLU A 116 -12.00 -8.34 3.79
N THR A 117 -12.21 -7.03 3.65
CA THR A 117 -11.61 -6.23 2.59
C THR A 117 -10.85 -5.06 3.19
N HIS A 118 -9.59 -4.92 2.80
CA HIS A 118 -8.74 -3.79 3.17
C HIS A 118 -8.63 -2.84 1.98
N GLU A 119 -9.01 -1.57 2.20
CA GLU A 119 -8.81 -0.52 1.22
C GLU A 119 -7.68 0.41 1.65
N PHE A 120 -6.72 0.60 0.76
CA PHE A 120 -5.66 1.58 0.88
C PHE A 120 -5.78 2.62 -0.22
N TYR A 121 -5.56 3.87 0.13
CA TYR A 121 -5.51 4.99 -0.79
C TYR A 121 -4.08 5.47 -0.89
N HIS A 122 -3.65 5.83 -2.09
CA HIS A 122 -2.32 6.38 -2.25
C HIS A 122 -2.30 7.88 -1.91
N HIS A 123 -1.20 8.38 -1.33
CA HIS A 123 -1.07 9.80 -1.02
C HIS A 123 -1.19 10.67 -2.30
N SER A 124 -0.41 10.38 -3.32
CA SER A 124 -0.45 11.13 -4.58
C SER A 124 -1.59 10.68 -5.48
N ARG A 125 -2.35 11.65 -6.03
CA ARG A 125 -3.45 11.39 -7.00
C ARG A 125 -2.96 10.92 -8.36
N SER A 126 -1.74 11.31 -8.73
CA SER A 126 -1.10 10.98 -10.00
C SER A 126 -0.21 9.75 -9.93
N HIS A 127 -0.24 8.99 -8.83
CA HIS A 127 0.55 7.77 -8.72
C HIS A 127 0.04 6.72 -9.70
N ASP A 128 0.95 6.27 -10.56
CA ASP A 128 0.70 5.20 -11.53
C ASP A 128 0.81 3.85 -10.82
N VAL A 129 -0.30 3.10 -10.83
CA VAL A 129 -0.40 1.79 -10.19
C VAL A 129 0.00 0.64 -11.13
N ALA A 130 0.11 0.88 -12.44
CA ALA A 130 0.43 -0.17 -13.40
C ALA A 130 1.80 -0.85 -13.16
N PRO A 131 2.86 -0.13 -12.71
CA PRO A 131 4.11 -0.77 -12.32
C PRO A 131 3.94 -1.75 -11.15
N LEU A 132 3.09 -1.43 -10.17
CA LEU A 132 2.85 -2.31 -9.03
C LEU A 132 2.14 -3.60 -9.50
N VAL A 133 1.12 -3.48 -10.35
CA VAL A 133 0.45 -4.65 -10.95
C VAL A 133 1.46 -5.59 -11.62
N LYS A 134 2.33 -5.05 -12.47
CA LYS A 134 3.35 -5.83 -13.18
C LYS A 134 4.32 -6.58 -12.26
N LEU A 135 4.60 -6.02 -11.09
CA LEU A 135 5.46 -6.65 -10.09
C LEU A 135 4.71 -7.70 -9.27
N LEU A 136 3.44 -7.45 -8.93
CA LEU A 136 2.64 -8.35 -8.08
C LEU A 136 2.10 -9.58 -8.84
N THR A 137 1.77 -9.44 -10.13
CA THR A 137 1.26 -10.57 -10.92
C THR A 137 2.18 -11.80 -10.90
N PRO A 138 3.50 -11.71 -11.18
CA PRO A 138 4.38 -12.85 -11.06
C PRO A 138 4.64 -13.27 -9.61
N LEU A 139 4.66 -12.32 -8.66
CA LEU A 139 4.94 -12.60 -7.24
C LEU A 139 3.90 -13.52 -6.60
N TYR A 140 2.63 -13.35 -6.97
CA TYR A 140 1.52 -14.16 -6.48
C TYR A 140 1.05 -15.20 -7.48
N ALA A 141 1.81 -15.51 -8.54
CA ALA A 141 1.37 -16.45 -9.57
C ALA A 141 1.12 -17.88 -9.02
N ASP A 142 1.87 -18.28 -7.99
CA ASP A 142 1.75 -19.58 -7.33
C ASP A 142 0.76 -19.56 -6.15
N ALA A 143 0.31 -18.38 -5.75
CA ALA A 143 -0.78 -18.22 -4.79
C ALA A 143 -2.09 -18.11 -5.58
N ASP A 144 -3.19 -18.67 -5.09
CA ASP A 144 -4.52 -18.56 -5.74
C ASP A 144 -5.13 -17.16 -5.54
N VAL A 145 -4.37 -16.12 -5.90
CA VAL A 145 -4.66 -14.71 -5.67
C VAL A 145 -4.83 -14.01 -7.01
N GLU A 146 -6.02 -13.47 -7.26
CA GLU A 146 -6.27 -12.67 -8.46
C GLU A 146 -5.64 -11.28 -8.32
N VAL A 147 -4.59 -11.00 -9.10
CA VAL A 147 -4.02 -9.66 -9.22
C VAL A 147 -4.61 -8.96 -10.46
N SER A 148 -5.30 -7.84 -10.27
CA SER A 148 -5.95 -7.11 -11.38
C SER A 148 -5.71 -5.60 -11.34
N HIS A 149 -5.84 -4.98 -12.52
CA HIS A 149 -5.80 -3.52 -12.72
C HIS A 149 -7.12 -3.07 -13.33
N SER A 150 -7.71 -2.01 -12.77
CA SER A 150 -8.84 -1.33 -13.40
C SER A 150 -8.61 0.17 -13.50
N GLU A 151 -9.02 0.73 -14.63
CA GLU A 151 -9.24 2.15 -14.76
C GLU A 151 -10.59 2.48 -14.13
N ARG A 152 -10.66 3.51 -13.29
CA ARG A 152 -11.96 4.03 -12.85
C ARG A 152 -12.64 4.63 -14.07
N GLY A 153 -13.79 4.08 -14.47
CA GLY A 153 -14.60 4.66 -15.53
C GLY A 153 -14.83 6.14 -15.27
N MET A 154 -14.40 7.00 -16.21
CA MET A 154 -14.77 8.41 -16.22
C MET A 154 -16.30 8.48 -16.24
N LEU A 155 -16.91 8.90 -15.13
CA LEU A 155 -18.23 9.50 -15.20
C LEU A 155 -18.02 10.82 -15.96
N LEU A 156 -18.30 10.78 -17.26
CA LEU A 156 -18.46 11.94 -18.13
C LEU A 156 -19.68 12.76 -17.68
#